data_AF-F3LJP5-F1
#
_entry.id   AF-F3LJP5-F1
#
_cell.length_a   1.000
_cell.length_b   1.000
_cell.length_c   1.000
_cell.angle_alpha   90.00
_cell.angle_beta   90.00
_cell.angle_gamma   90.00
#
_symmetry.space_group_name_H-M   'P 1'
#
loop_
_entity.id
_entity.type
_entity.pdbx_description
1 polymer ?
#
loop_
_entity_poly.entity_id
_entity_poly.type
_entity_poly.pdbx_seq_one_letter_code
_entity_poly.pdbx_strand_id
1 'polypeptide(L)' 'MEANKEQYEVFEKMHWLCFHLEFEHEGDPDKACDDPSCPWWHIEVFKRELESLGKDPKTVIESAINERWNL' A
#
# COMPACT_ATOMS: atom_id res chain seq x y z
N MET A 1 14.88 5.33 -0.05
CA MET A 1 15.39 5.25 -1.44
C MET A 1 14.16 5.08 -2.31
N GLU A 2 13.87 5.98 -3.24
CA GLU A 2 12.68 5.83 -4.11
C GLU A 2 12.95 4.78 -5.19
N ALA A 3 12.19 3.69 -5.18
CA ALA A 3 12.26 2.69 -6.23
C ALA A 3 11.74 3.26 -7.54
N ASN A 4 12.62 3.44 -8.52
CA ASN A 4 12.27 3.96 -9.85
C ASN A 4 12.65 2.96 -10.95
N LYS A 5 12.22 3.23 -12.19
CA LYS A 5 12.47 2.38 -13.36
C LYS A 5 13.96 2.06 -13.57
N GLU A 6 14.86 2.96 -13.18
CA GLU A 6 16.31 2.79 -13.35
C GLU A 6 16.88 1.72 -12.41
N GLN A 7 16.19 1.44 -11.31
CA GLN A 7 16.57 0.41 -10.34
C GLN A 7 15.92 -0.95 -10.63
N TYR A 8 15.05 -1.04 -11.65
CA TYR A 8 14.40 -2.29 -12.05
C TYR A 8 15.41 -3.40 -12.38
N GLU A 9 16.51 -3.05 -13.06
CA GLU A 9 17.56 -3.99 -13.42
C GLU A 9 18.40 -4.47 -12.21
N VAL A 10 18.31 -3.80 -11.06
CA VAL A 10 19.07 -4.12 -9.84
C VAL A 10 18.39 -5.24 -9.03
N PHE A 11 17.05 -5.30 -9.03
CA PHE A 11 16.26 -6.26 -8.23
C PHE A 11 15.68 -7.38 -9.08
N GLU A 12 16.53 -8.21 -9.71
CA GLU A 12 16.11 -9.36 -10.54
C GLU A 12 15.08 -9.04 -11.64
N LYS A 13 15.01 -7.78 -12.11
CA LYS A 13 13.95 -7.28 -13.00
C LYS A 13 12.56 -7.36 -12.37
N MET A 14 12.47 -7.00 -11.09
CA MET A 14 11.22 -6.90 -10.37
C MET A 14 11.05 -5.50 -9.79
N HIS A 15 9.81 -4.98 -9.83
CA HIS A 15 9.50 -3.73 -9.13
C HIS A 15 9.71 -3.92 -7.63
N TRP A 16 10.23 -2.91 -6.95
CA TRP A 16 10.44 -2.97 -5.50
C TRP A 16 9.21 -3.45 -4.74
N LEU A 17 8.00 -3.01 -5.11
CA LEU A 17 6.77 -3.48 -4.47
C LEU A 17 6.58 -5.00 -4.55
N CYS A 18 6.79 -5.58 -5.74
CA CYS A 18 6.64 -7.01 -5.94
C CYS A 18 7.75 -7.79 -5.20
N PHE A 19 8.98 -7.26 -5.22
CA PHE A 19 10.10 -7.82 -4.46
C PHE A 19 9.83 -7.80 -2.96
N HIS A 20 9.37 -6.66 -2.47
CA HIS A 20 9.04 -6.47 -1.09
C HIS A 20 7.99 -7.49 -0.65
N LEU A 21 6.85 -7.57 -1.35
CA LEU A 21 5.76 -8.49 -0.99
C LEU A 21 6.15 -9.98 -1.05
N GLU A 22 6.96 -10.40 -2.03
CA GLU A 22 7.33 -11.81 -2.19
C GLU A 22 8.47 -12.26 -1.27
N PHE A 23 9.45 -11.38 -1.04
CA PHE A 23 10.73 -11.78 -0.44
C PHE A 23 11.10 -11.04 0.86
N GLU A 24 10.65 -9.80 1.05
CA GLU A 24 10.98 -9.00 2.25
C GLU A 24 9.83 -8.88 3.25
N HIS A 25 8.60 -9.13 2.80
CA HIS A 25 7.40 -8.93 3.59
C HIS A 25 7.18 -10.14 4.51
N GLU A 26 7.94 -10.16 5.60
CA GLU A 26 7.86 -11.21 6.61
C GLU A 26 6.48 -11.23 7.29
N GLY A 27 5.89 -12.43 7.43
CA GLY A 27 4.63 -12.62 8.13
C GLY A 27 3.42 -12.77 7.21
N ASP A 28 2.28 -12.23 7.65
CA ASP A 28 1.01 -12.30 6.91
C ASP A 28 1.01 -11.24 5.80
N PRO A 29 0.91 -11.63 4.51
CA PRO A 29 1.01 -10.71 3.38
C PRO A 29 -0.14 -9.69 3.33
N ASP A 30 -1.23 -9.92 4.06
CA ASP A 30 -2.38 -9.01 4.15
C ASP A 30 -2.27 -8.03 5.33
N LYS A 31 -1.17 -8.06 6.10
CA LYS A 31 -0.90 -7.16 7.23
C LYS A 31 0.31 -6.29 6.97
N ALA A 32 0.40 -5.12 7.63
CA ALA A 32 1.62 -4.32 7.55
C ALA A 32 2.82 -5.01 8.24
N CYS A 33 3.99 -4.98 7.60
CA CYS A 33 5.28 -5.32 8.21
C CYS A 33 5.93 -4.08 8.86
N ASP A 34 7.07 -4.28 9.52
CA ASP A 34 7.79 -3.21 10.24
C ASP A 34 8.57 -2.23 9.32
N ASP A 35 8.56 -2.43 8.00
CA ASP A 35 9.14 -1.46 7.06
C ASP A 35 8.25 -0.21 6.98
N PRO A 36 8.76 0.99 7.33
CA PRO A 36 7.97 2.22 7.29
C PRO A 36 7.53 2.61 5.87
N SER A 37 8.12 2.03 4.83
CA SER A 37 7.75 2.24 3.43
C SER A 37 6.71 1.23 2.93
N CYS A 38 6.36 0.21 3.73
CA CYS A 38 5.39 -0.81 3.37
C CYS A 38 4.04 -0.17 2.98
N PRO A 39 3.49 -0.45 1.80
CA PRO A 39 2.21 0.15 1.39
C PRO A 39 1.04 -0.20 2.31
N TRP A 40 1.07 -1.38 2.92
CA TRP A 40 0.05 -1.78 3.90
C TRP A 40 0.10 -0.91 5.15
N TRP A 41 1.29 -0.54 5.62
CA TRP A 41 1.45 0.41 6.73
C TRP A 41 0.84 1.78 6.39
N HIS A 42 1.15 2.31 5.20
CA HIS A 42 0.56 3.59 4.76
C HIS A 42 -0.97 3.52 4.69
N ILE A 43 -1.54 2.42 4.19
CA ILE A 43 -3.00 2.23 4.16
C ILE A 43 -3.58 2.20 5.57
N GLU A 44 -2.93 1.54 6.53
CA GLU A 44 -3.37 1.56 7.93
C GLU A 44 -3.34 2.97 8.52
N VAL A 45 -2.28 3.73 8.28
CA VAL A 45 -2.14 5.12 8.74
C VAL A 45 -3.28 5.98 8.21
N PHE A 46 -3.59 5.88 6.90
CA PHE A 46 -4.69 6.65 6.31
C PHE A 46 -6.06 6.23 6.83
N LYS A 47 -6.30 4.92 7.04
CA LYS A 47 -7.55 4.45 7.64
C LYS A 47 -7.74 5.00 9.05
N ARG A 48 -6.70 4.95 9.89
CA ARG A 48 -6.73 5.50 11.26
C ARG A 48 -7.01 7.00 11.26
N GLU A 49 -6.45 7.74 10.32
CA GLU A 49 -6.70 9.18 10.19
C GLU A 49 -8.13 9.48 9.71
N LEU A 50 -8.68 8.68 8.79
CA LEU A 50 -10.08 8.82 8.41
C LEU A 50 -11.03 8.58 9.60
N GLU A 51 -10.73 7.56 10.41
CA GLU A 51 -11.47 7.26 11.63
C GLU A 51 -11.34 8.40 12.66
N SER A 52 -10.16 9.00 12.83
CA SER A 52 -9.93 10.15 13.72
C SER A 52 -10.76 11.37 13.31
N LEU A 53 -11.02 11.52 12.01
CA LEU A 53 -11.91 12.55 11.44
C LEU A 53 -13.40 12.17 11.46
N GLY A 54 -13.77 11.02 12.06
CA GLY A 54 -15.14 10.53 12.14
C GLY A 54 -15.69 10.00 10.82
N LYS A 55 -14.82 9.61 9.88
CA LYS A 55 -15.20 9.02 8.60
C LYS A 55 -14.99 7.51 8.63
N ASP A 56 -15.94 6.77 8.07
CA ASP A 56 -15.78 5.33 7.84
C ASP A 56 -14.86 5.09 6.62
N PRO A 57 -13.68 4.47 6.78
CA PRO A 57 -12.74 4.31 5.68
C PRO A 57 -13.29 3.50 4.52
N LYS A 58 -14.14 2.50 4.80
CA LYS A 58 -14.74 1.64 3.78
C LYS A 58 -15.65 2.46 2.86
N THR A 59 -16.57 3.23 3.44
CA THR A 59 -17.48 4.12 2.69
C THR A 59 -16.72 5.14 1.85
N VAL A 60 -15.63 5.72 2.40
CA VAL A 60 -14.78 6.66 1.66
C VAL A 60 -14.14 6.00 0.43
N ILE A 61 -13.59 4.81 0.59
CA ILE A 61 -12.96 4.06 -0.51
C ILE A 61 -14.00 3.65 -1.55
N GLU A 62 -15.14 3.11 -1.13
CA GLU A 62 -16.23 2.70 -2.03
C GLU A 62 -16.76 3.88 -2.85
N SER A 63 -16.96 5.04 -2.21
CA SER A 63 -17.37 6.26 -2.91
C SER A 63 -16.35 6.69 -3.96
N ALA A 64 -15.04 6.64 -3.66
CA ALA A 64 -14.00 7.01 -4.61
C ALA A 64 -13.89 6.03 -5.79
N ILE A 65 -14.11 4.73 -5.54
CA ILE A 65 -14.16 3.71 -6.59
C ILE A 65 -15.35 3.97 -7.51
N ASN A 66 -16.55 4.21 -6.95
CA ASN A 66 -17.75 4.48 -7.72
C ASN A 66 -17.62 5.77 -8.54
N GLU A 67 -17.03 6.83 -7.98
CA GLU A 67 -16.74 8.07 -8.71
C GLU A 67 -15.79 7.85 -9.89
N ARG A 68 -14.71 7.09 -9.69
CA ARG A 68 -13.72 6.82 -10.74
C ARG A 68 -14.27 5.97 -11.88
N TRP A 69 -15.10 4.98 -11.56
CA TRP A 69 -15.56 3.96 -12.52
C TRP A 69 -17.03 4.10 -12.94
N ASN A 70 -17.76 5.09 -12.40
CA ASN A 70 -19.20 5.31 -12.61
C ASN A 70 -20.04 4.06 -12.34
N LEU A 71 -19.79 3.40 -11.21
CA LEU A 71 -20.52 2.22 -10.74
C LEU A 71 -21.74 2.57 -9.90
#